data_AF-A0A943ZJ81-F1
#
_entry.id   AF-A0A943ZJ81-F1
#
_cell.length_a   1.000
_cell.length_b   1.000
_cell.length_c   1.000
_cell.angle_alpha   90.00
_cell.angle_beta   90.00
_cell.angle_gamma   90.00
#
_symmetry.space_group_name_H-M   'P 1'
#
loop_
_entity.id
_entity.type
_entity.pdbx_description
1 polymer ?
#
loop_
_entity_poly.entity_id
_entity_poly.type
_entity_poly.pdbx_seq_one_letter_code
_entity_poly.pdbx_strand_id
1 'polypeptide(L)' 'MTVYFNKSFSSVPATVILTPYEQPTNHSTDTNYVATAVGISTSSFKIRYVDSNDTGRRKGYVSWFAVGY' A
#
# COMPACT_ATOMS: atom_id res chain seq x y z
N MET A 1 -7.83 3.54 1.08
CA MET A 1 -7.49 4.40 2.22
C MET A 1 -6.43 5.41 1.76
N THR A 2 -6.54 6.68 2.15
CA THR A 2 -5.49 7.68 1.92
C THR A 2 -4.56 7.72 3.14
N VAL A 3 -3.26 7.74 2.90
CA VAL A 3 -2.21 7.88 3.92
C VAL A 3 -1.49 9.20 3.68
N TYR A 4 -1.32 9.97 4.75
CA TYR A 4 -0.62 11.25 4.71
C TYR A 4 0.78 11.08 5.26
N PHE A 5 1.77 11.69 4.62
CA PHE A 5 3.11 11.75 5.18
C PHE A 5 3.13 12.73 6.36
N ASN A 6 3.81 12.37 7.45
CA ASN A 6 3.94 13.26 8.62
C ASN A 6 4.59 14.61 8.26
N LYS A 7 5.46 14.60 7.23
CA LYS A 7 6.03 15.78 6.61
C LYS A 7 5.94 15.60 5.10
N SER A 8 5.43 16.60 4.39
CA SER A 8 5.38 16.60 2.93
C SER A 8 6.78 16.62 2.33
N PHE A 9 6.95 15.92 1.21
CA PHE A 9 8.15 15.97 0.39
C PHE A 9 8.19 17.24 -0.46
N SER A 10 9.38 17.66 -0.88
CA SER A 10 9.55 18.82 -1.76
C SER A 10 9.15 18.50 -3.20
N SER A 11 9.34 17.25 -3.62
CA SER A 11 8.87 16.67 -4.87
C SER A 11 8.08 15.39 -4.62
N VAL A 12 7.40 14.85 -5.63
CA VAL A 12 6.78 13.52 -5.50
C VAL A 12 7.87 12.51 -5.11
N PRO A 13 7.66 11.66 -4.09
CA PRO A 13 8.63 10.65 -3.67
C PRO A 13 9.09 9.77 -4.83
N ALA A 14 10.38 9.46 -4.86
CA ALA A 14 10.95 8.59 -5.87
C ALA A 14 10.44 7.15 -5.73
N THR A 15 10.18 6.70 -4.50
CA THR A 15 9.59 5.38 -4.25
C THR A 15 8.70 5.36 -3.02
N VAL A 16 7.65 4.53 -3.09
CA VAL A 16 6.79 4.15 -1.97
C VAL A 16 6.66 2.63 -1.99
N ILE A 17 7.20 1.97 -0.98
CA ILE A 17 7.18 0.52 -0.80
C ILE A 17 6.06 0.18 0.17
N LEU A 18 5.27 -0.83 -0.16
CA LEU A 18 4.24 -1.39 0.71
C LEU A 18 4.57 -2.84 1.03
N THR A 19 4.46 -3.20 2.30
CA THR A 19 4.71 -4.54 2.81
C THR A 19 3.50 -4.98 3.60
N PRO A 20 2.64 -5.85 3.04
CA PRO A 20 1.51 -6.37 3.80
C PRO A 20 1.98 -7.20 5.00
N TYR A 21 1.33 -6.98 6.13
CA TYR A 21 1.58 -7.68 7.38
C TYR A 21 0.43 -8.66 7.62
N GLU A 22 0.78 -9.95 7.74
CA GLU A 22 -0.11 -11.11 7.79
C GLU A 22 -0.99 -11.33 6.52
N GLN A 23 -1.19 -12.61 6.17
CA GLN A 23 -2.07 -13.02 5.07
C GLN A 23 -3.49 -12.51 5.34
N PRO A 24 -4.02 -11.60 4.51
CA PRO A 24 -5.34 -11.05 4.75
C PRO A 24 -6.37 -12.09 4.30
N THR A 25 -7.00 -12.66 5.33
CA THR A 25 -8.25 -13.41 5.37
C THR A 25 -8.77 -13.95 4.05
N ASN A 26 -8.58 -15.26 3.88
CA ASN A 26 -9.65 -16.25 3.66
C ASN A 26 -9.12 -17.65 4.05
N HIS A 27 -7.84 -17.92 3.80
CA HIS A 27 -7.11 -19.09 4.29
C HIS A 27 -5.63 -18.74 4.53
N SER A 28 -4.98 -19.38 5.52
CA SER A 28 -3.53 -19.22 5.81
C SER A 28 -2.59 -19.75 4.72
N THR A 29 -3.15 -20.23 3.61
CA THR A 29 -2.41 -20.68 2.43
C THR A 29 -2.60 -19.75 1.24
N ASP A 30 -3.36 -18.67 1.41
CA ASP A 30 -3.80 -17.81 0.31
C ASP A 30 -2.86 -16.63 0.12
N THR A 31 -1.89 -16.78 -0.79
CA THR A 31 -0.80 -15.81 -1.06
C THR A 31 -1.00 -14.95 -2.30
N ASN A 32 -2.15 -15.05 -2.96
CA ASN A 32 -2.59 -14.29 -4.13
C ASN A 32 -3.04 -12.87 -3.75
N TYR A 33 -2.16 -12.08 -3.13
CA TYR A 33 -2.50 -10.72 -2.74
C TYR A 33 -1.41 -9.73 -3.10
N VAL A 34 -1.80 -8.50 -3.42
CA VAL A 34 -0.88 -7.41 -3.76
C VAL A 34 -1.35 -6.11 -3.11
N ALA A 35 -0.45 -5.45 -2.38
CA ALA A 35 -0.63 -4.07 -1.96
C ALA A 35 0.19 -3.15 -2.86
N THR A 36 -0.46 -2.11 -3.39
CA THR A 36 0.20 -1.09 -4.22
C THR A 36 -0.16 0.31 -3.77
N ALA A 37 0.83 1.21 -3.88
CA ALA A 37 0.65 2.63 -3.63
C ALA A 37 0.22 3.30 -4.95
N VAL A 38 -0.91 4.01 -4.91
CA VAL A 38 -1.47 4.70 -6.08
C VAL A 38 -1.76 6.15 -5.76
N GLY A 39 -1.76 7.01 -6.79
CA GLY A 39 -1.99 8.44 -6.61
C GLY A 39 -0.99 9.09 -5.66
N ILE A 40 0.29 8.75 -5.82
CA ILE A 40 1.37 9.28 -4.99
C ILE A 40 1.56 10.76 -5.31
N SER A 41 1.55 11.59 -4.28
CA SER A 41 1.76 13.04 -4.32
C SER A 41 2.87 13.42 -3.34
N THR A 42 3.16 14.71 -3.22
CA THR A 42 4.12 15.24 -2.24
C THR A 42 3.66 15.06 -0.79
N SER A 43 2.35 14.98 -0.53
CA SER A 43 1.78 14.98 0.83
C SER A 43 1.07 13.68 1.21
N SER A 44 0.72 12.85 0.23
CA SER A 44 -0.08 11.66 0.46
C SER A 44 0.01 10.64 -0.67
N PHE A 45 -0.47 9.43 -0.37
CA PHE A 45 -0.72 8.38 -1.35
C PHE A 45 -1.95 7.57 -0.92
N LYS A 46 -2.44 6.70 -1.80
CA LYS A 46 -3.51 5.75 -1.47
C LYS A 46 -2.97 4.33 -1.49
N ILE A 47 -3.40 3.53 -0.52
CA ILE A 47 -3.14 2.09 -0.54
C ILE A 47 -4.30 1.40 -1.24
N ARG A 48 -3.99 0.59 -2.25
CA ARG A 48 -4.90 -0.36 -2.88
C ARG A 48 -4.43 -1.76 -2.53
N TYR A 49 -5.25 -2.49 -1.76
CA TYR A 49 -5.01 -3.87 -1.41
C TYR A 49 -6.02 -4.78 -2.12
N VAL A 50 -5.53 -5.63 -3.02
CA VAL A 50 -6.36 -6.49 -3.88
C VAL A 50 -5.93 -7.94 -3.78
N ASP A 51 -6.90 -8.82 -4.03
CA ASP A 51 -6.63 -10.18 -4.48
C ASP A 51 -6.03 -10.12 -5.89
N SER A 52 -4.97 -10.89 -6.17
CA SER A 52 -4.41 -10.94 -7.53
C SER A 52 -5.28 -11.75 -8.49
N ASN A 53 -6.14 -12.63 -7.96
CA ASN A 53 -6.94 -13.59 -8.70
C ASN A 53 -8.44 -13.26 -8.67
N ASP A 54 -8.85 -12.24 -7.92
CA ASP A 54 -10.23 -11.78 -7.82
C ASP A 54 -10.29 -10.23 -7.83
N THR A 55 -11.44 -9.70 -8.22
CA THR A 55 -11.77 -8.28 -8.15
C THR A 55 -12.05 -7.79 -6.72
N GLY A 56 -12.11 -8.71 -5.76
CA GLY A 56 -12.30 -8.45 -4.35
C GLY A 56 -11.21 -7.58 -3.74
N ARG A 57 -11.61 -6.64 -2.87
CA ARG A 57 -10.68 -5.86 -2.04
C ARG A 57 -10.36 -6.65 -0.78
N ARG A 58 -9.07 -6.77 -0.45
CA ARG A 58 -8.63 -7.41 0.80
C ARG A 58 -8.58 -6.41 1.96
N LYS A 59 -8.75 -6.93 3.17
CA LYS A 59 -8.62 -6.18 4.43
C LYS A 59 -7.47 -6.77 5.22
N GLY A 60 -6.54 -5.94 5.67
CA GLY A 60 -5.38 -6.37 6.45
C GLY A 60 -4.50 -5.18 6.81
N TYR A 61 -3.39 -5.47 7.49
CA TYR A 61 -2.40 -4.47 7.85
C TYR A 61 -1.34 -4.36 6.75
N VAL A 62 -0.85 -3.15 6.49
CA VAL A 62 0.20 -2.89 5.51
C VAL A 62 1.17 -1.89 6.11
N SER A 63 2.42 -2.29 6.25
CA SER A 63 3.53 -1.40 6.54
C SER A 63 3.95 -0.67 5.25
N TRP A 64 4.48 0.54 5.38
CA TRP A 64 4.90 1.33 4.23
C TRP A 64 6.17 2.12 4.53
N PHE A 65 6.93 2.40 3.47
CA PHE A 65 8.14 3.21 3.51
C PHE A 65 8.23 4.07 2.25
N ALA A 66 8.60 5.34 2.39
CA ALA A 66 8.70 6.27 1.27
C ALA A 66 10.05 7.00 1.28
N VAL A 67 10.65 7.14 0.10
CA VAL A 67 11.93 7.84 -0.09
C VAL A 67 11.78 8.90 -1.18
N GLY A 68 12.30 10.08 -0.88
CA GLY A 68 12.28 11.25 -1.76
C GLY A 68 13.10 12.39 -1.17
N TYR A 69 13.35 13.40 -1.99
CA TYR A 69 14.11 14.60 -1.64
C TYR A 69 13.21 15.74 -1.13
#